data_AF-A0A4Q4TU99-F1
#
_entry.id   AF-A0A4Q4TU99-F1
#
_cell.length_a   1.000
_cell.length_b   1.000
_cell.length_c   1.000
_cell.angle_alpha   90.00
_cell.angle_beta   90.00
_cell.angle_gamma   90.00
#
_symmetry.space_group_name_H-M   'P 1'
#
loop_
_entity.id
_entity.type
_entity.pdbx_description
1 polymer ?
#
loop_
_entity_poly.entity_id
_entity_poly.type
_entity_poly.pdbx_seq_one_letter_code
_entity_poly.pdbx_strand_id
1 'polypeptide(L)'
;MENLPPPIRVSPPLLNSASPWATTQEDLKALFECPSVGAVTTRTSLLEGFPHDATIHQYTFFDPSKHYSPASSSSPAASAQNASLNTLGYSPIPLDGYLSYIASIASSLSTPSTKSFIISVTGTPEEVAECYRRIARLGRRVSLSLAMEVNLSCPNIPNKPPPAYSGESLALYIRAIRDAEAARGDRDEYAAVPWGLKTPPYTYAGQFEMLVSVLRGASADGDGNKPCPVSFLTATNTLGSCLVLDDPAGDDPHAPAPAGGITPKLAGGTGIGGMAGAPLHPLALGNVATLRRMLDAHEHTRHVSVIGVGGVEDAAGYRRMRSVGALAVAVGTALGRKGVRVFEEIEEGLNGAWFHGVRPTVQRFLSSRTQHWLILALIILDVAGILSDIFIGLITCELGRRDEVWVGAVRHSLTTFSLVMSCIFMLELALSVFADGLAYFKDRLRCFDAFVIVVGFGVDLLEHGVAEEIASLVVILRLWRIVKLVDEIPVQASEQTGDLRREIEDLEKQNRDLRAQIARYGPRSGEEGRFVSDS
;
A
#
# COMPACT_ATOMS: atom_id res chain seq x y z
N MET A 1 -14.18 3.01 -12.49
CA MET A 1 -13.24 2.04 -11.89
C MET A 1 -12.88 0.88 -12.84
N GLU A 2 -13.34 0.86 -14.09
CA GLU A 2 -13.31 -0.35 -14.94
C GLU A 2 -11.98 -0.69 -15.65
N ASN A 3 -10.87 0.04 -15.43
CA ASN A 3 -9.61 -0.19 -16.18
C ASN A 3 -8.35 -0.46 -15.33
N LEU A 4 -8.45 -0.66 -14.02
CA LEU A 4 -7.26 -0.92 -13.18
C LEU A 4 -6.75 -2.36 -13.32
N PRO A 5 -5.42 -2.60 -13.27
CA PRO A 5 -4.89 -3.96 -13.22
C PRO A 5 -5.36 -4.69 -11.95
N PRO A 6 -5.40 -6.04 -11.97
CA PRO A 6 -5.84 -6.81 -10.81
C PRO A 6 -5.00 -6.44 -9.57
N PRO A 7 -5.62 -6.11 -8.42
CA PRO A 7 -4.87 -5.71 -7.23
C PRO A 7 -4.31 -6.94 -6.51
N ILE A 8 -3.14 -6.78 -5.89
CA ILE A 8 -2.63 -7.80 -4.96
C ILE A 8 -3.39 -7.75 -3.64
N ARG A 9 -3.72 -8.93 -3.10
CA ARG A 9 -4.38 -9.10 -1.80
C ARG A 9 -3.54 -10.00 -0.90
N VAL A 10 -3.27 -9.52 0.30
CA VAL A 10 -2.49 -10.22 1.33
C VAL A 10 -3.20 -10.04 2.67
N SER A 11 -3.73 -11.13 3.23
CA SER A 11 -4.48 -11.11 4.49
C SER A 11 -4.21 -12.39 5.29
N PRO A 12 -3.65 -12.31 6.51
CA PRO A 12 -3.16 -11.09 7.18
C PRO A 12 -2.03 -10.39 6.40
N PRO A 13 -1.79 -9.07 6.58
CA PRO A 13 -0.82 -8.30 5.78
C PRO A 13 0.65 -8.56 6.16
N LEU A 14 1.03 -9.84 6.25
CA LEU A 14 2.35 -10.36 6.57
C LEU A 14 2.62 -11.58 5.67
N LEU A 15 3.84 -11.67 5.13
CA LEU A 15 4.25 -12.72 4.21
C LEU A 15 5.75 -12.95 4.29
N ASN A 16 6.24 -14.04 3.69
CA ASN A 16 7.67 -14.17 3.45
C ASN A 16 8.09 -13.39 2.19
N SER A 17 9.35 -12.94 2.18
CA SER A 17 9.99 -12.45 0.96
C SER A 17 10.55 -13.61 0.14
N ALA A 18 10.67 -13.43 -1.19
CA ALA A 18 11.39 -14.37 -2.04
C ALA A 18 12.81 -14.59 -1.50
N SER A 19 13.09 -15.80 -1.02
CA SER A 19 14.29 -16.15 -0.26
C SER A 19 14.56 -17.66 -0.30
N PRO A 20 15.73 -18.14 0.15
CA PRO A 20 16.04 -19.57 0.18
C PRO A 20 15.13 -20.42 1.09
N TRP A 21 14.41 -19.78 2.01
CA TRP A 21 13.54 -20.43 2.99
C TRP A 21 12.13 -20.69 2.45
N ALA A 22 11.98 -20.61 1.12
CA ALA A 22 10.78 -20.90 0.35
C ALA A 22 11.17 -21.67 -0.92
N THR A 23 12.06 -22.66 -0.77
CA THR A 23 12.64 -23.41 -1.89
C THR A 23 11.87 -24.70 -2.15
N THR A 24 11.66 -25.54 -1.14
CA THR A 24 11.06 -26.88 -1.31
C THR A 24 9.55 -26.86 -1.15
N GLN A 25 8.88 -27.98 -1.49
CA GLN A 25 7.44 -28.11 -1.25
C GLN A 25 7.10 -28.01 0.24
N GLU A 26 7.94 -28.56 1.11
CA GLU A 26 7.79 -28.52 2.57
C GLU A 26 7.88 -27.09 3.08
N ASP A 27 8.85 -26.30 2.60
CA ASP A 27 8.97 -24.88 2.96
C ASP A 27 7.68 -24.12 2.61
N LEU A 28 7.21 -24.28 1.37
CA LEU A 28 6.03 -23.59 0.87
C LEU A 28 4.77 -24.02 1.62
N LYS A 29 4.64 -25.31 1.93
CA LYS A 29 3.53 -25.84 2.71
C LYS A 29 3.54 -25.30 4.13
N ALA A 30 4.67 -25.30 4.82
CA ALA A 30 4.78 -24.79 6.17
C ALA A 30 4.44 -23.28 6.26
N LEU A 31 4.90 -22.49 5.28
CA LEU A 31 4.53 -21.08 5.16
C LEU A 31 3.03 -20.91 4.88
N PHE A 32 2.47 -21.72 4.00
CA PHE A 32 1.06 -21.66 3.63
C PHE A 32 0.14 -22.05 4.79
N GLU A 33 0.53 -23.03 5.60
CA GLU A 33 -0.25 -23.50 6.75
C GLU A 33 -0.20 -22.53 7.95
N CYS A 34 0.85 -21.71 8.08
CA CYS A 34 0.96 -20.73 9.15
C CYS A 34 -0.15 -19.67 9.10
N PRO A 35 -1.03 -19.54 10.13
CA PRO A 35 -2.19 -18.65 10.11
C PRO A 35 -1.80 -17.16 10.01
N SER A 36 -0.64 -16.80 10.55
CA SER A 36 -0.08 -15.45 10.56
C SER A 36 0.46 -14.99 9.20
N VAL A 37 0.53 -15.90 8.22
CA VAL A 37 1.00 -15.63 6.86
C VAL A 37 -0.20 -15.48 5.92
N GLY A 38 -0.34 -14.31 5.29
CA GLY A 38 -1.43 -14.03 4.35
C GLY A 38 -1.11 -14.27 2.87
N ALA A 39 0.16 -14.42 2.53
CA ALA A 39 0.61 -14.83 1.21
C ALA A 39 1.97 -15.54 1.32
N VAL A 40 2.27 -16.42 0.37
CA VAL A 40 3.56 -17.13 0.30
C VAL A 40 4.30 -16.73 -0.97
N THR A 41 5.52 -16.22 -0.84
CA THR A 41 6.37 -15.87 -1.98
C THR A 41 7.37 -16.98 -2.25
N THR A 42 7.42 -17.53 -3.47
CA THR A 42 8.43 -18.54 -3.82
C THR A 42 9.83 -17.95 -3.85
N ARG A 43 10.87 -18.79 -3.69
CA ARG A 43 12.22 -18.40 -4.13
C ARG A 43 12.18 -18.04 -5.61
N THR A 44 12.92 -17.01 -6.01
CA THR A 44 12.98 -16.58 -7.41
C THR A 44 13.48 -17.72 -8.30
N SER A 45 12.70 -18.11 -9.30
CA SER A 45 13.01 -19.17 -10.27
C SER A 45 13.21 -18.66 -11.69
N LEU A 46 13.97 -19.40 -12.50
CA LEU A 46 14.03 -19.27 -13.95
C LEU A 46 13.20 -20.38 -14.60
N LEU A 47 12.94 -20.28 -15.91
CA LEU A 47 12.30 -21.35 -16.67
C LEU A 47 13.07 -22.68 -16.57
N GLU A 48 14.40 -22.62 -16.71
CA GLU A 48 15.29 -23.80 -16.72
C GLU A 48 16.02 -24.03 -15.39
N GLY A 49 15.69 -23.24 -14.34
CA GLY A 49 16.39 -23.28 -13.06
C GLY A 49 17.76 -22.57 -13.09
N PHE A 50 18.36 -22.42 -11.92
CA PHE A 50 19.63 -21.73 -11.72
C PHE A 50 20.76 -22.70 -11.38
N PRO A 51 21.95 -22.57 -12.01
CA PRO A 51 23.10 -23.44 -11.71
C PRO A 51 23.69 -23.11 -10.33
N HIS A 52 23.13 -23.73 -9.29
CA HIS A 52 23.57 -23.53 -7.91
C HIS A 52 24.86 -24.28 -7.60
N ASP A 53 25.90 -23.52 -7.28
CA ASP A 53 27.17 -23.99 -6.71
C ASP A 53 27.27 -23.62 -5.22
N ALA A 54 27.36 -24.60 -4.32
CA ALA A 54 27.44 -24.39 -2.87
C ALA A 54 28.76 -23.73 -2.40
N THR A 55 29.81 -23.76 -3.22
CA THR A 55 31.09 -23.09 -2.94
C THR A 55 31.03 -21.58 -3.19
N ILE A 56 30.10 -21.15 -4.05
CA ILE A 56 29.91 -19.74 -4.43
C ILE A 56 28.69 -19.14 -3.73
N HIS A 57 27.58 -19.86 -3.74
CA HIS A 57 26.27 -19.37 -3.29
C HIS A 57 26.08 -19.68 -1.81
N GLN A 58 26.58 -18.77 -0.98
CA GLN A 58 26.65 -18.93 0.46
C GLN A 58 25.85 -17.83 1.17
N TYR A 59 25.60 -18.04 2.45
CA TYR A 59 25.02 -17.02 3.32
C TYR A 59 25.60 -17.15 4.73
N THR A 60 25.50 -16.06 5.50
CA THR A 60 25.86 -16.04 6.91
C THR A 60 24.95 -15.08 7.67
N PHE A 61 24.73 -15.35 8.95
CA PHE A 61 24.11 -14.42 9.89
C PHE A 61 25.18 -13.78 10.77
N PHE A 62 25.01 -12.50 11.07
CA PHE A 62 25.97 -11.73 11.86
C PHE A 62 25.26 -10.71 12.74
N ASP A 63 25.95 -10.28 13.80
CA ASP A 63 25.50 -9.19 14.66
C ASP A 63 25.92 -7.86 14.00
N PRO A 64 24.98 -6.96 13.63
CA PRO A 64 25.33 -5.70 12.99
C PRO A 64 26.02 -4.68 13.90
N SER A 65 26.03 -4.89 15.21
CA SER A 65 26.76 -4.03 16.17
C SER A 65 28.22 -4.46 16.35
N LYS A 66 28.51 -5.76 16.19
CA LYS A 66 29.84 -6.33 16.32
C LYS A 66 30.50 -6.68 15.00
N HIS A 67 29.71 -6.81 13.93
CA HIS A 67 30.12 -7.16 12.57
C HIS A 67 30.79 -8.54 12.39
N TYR A 68 30.73 -9.43 13.39
CA TYR A 68 31.20 -10.81 13.28
C TYR A 68 30.16 -11.81 13.85
N SER A 69 30.38 -13.10 13.58
CA SER A 69 29.49 -14.21 13.96
C SER A 69 30.16 -15.03 15.08
N PRO A 70 29.69 -15.01 16.34
CA PRO A 70 30.29 -15.82 17.40
C PRO A 70 30.19 -17.32 17.08
N ALA A 71 31.27 -18.07 17.41
CA ALA A 71 31.46 -19.47 17.03
C ALA A 71 30.48 -20.50 17.65
N SER A 72 29.47 -20.06 18.40
CA SER A 72 28.54 -20.92 19.15
C SER A 72 27.08 -20.58 18.83
N SER A 73 26.42 -21.49 18.12
CA SER A 73 24.99 -21.45 17.79
C SER A 73 24.05 -21.77 18.97
N SER A 74 24.60 -22.07 20.15
CA SER A 74 23.85 -22.45 21.36
C SER A 74 23.81 -21.36 22.44
N SER A 75 24.40 -20.19 22.19
CA SER A 75 24.48 -19.08 23.15
C SER A 75 23.37 -18.03 22.94
N PRO A 76 23.03 -17.22 23.96
CA PRO A 76 22.18 -16.02 23.81
C PRO A 76 22.64 -15.07 22.70
N ALA A 77 23.90 -15.16 22.28
CA ALA A 77 24.46 -14.44 21.14
C ALA A 77 23.77 -14.74 19.79
N ALA A 78 23.11 -15.89 19.63
CA ALA A 78 22.32 -16.19 18.43
C ALA A 78 21.14 -15.22 18.24
N SER A 79 20.60 -14.64 19.33
CA SER A 79 19.53 -13.63 19.25
C SER A 79 20.03 -12.28 18.72
N ALA A 80 21.31 -11.96 18.90
CA ALA A 80 21.92 -10.71 18.45
C ALA A 80 22.27 -10.69 16.95
N GLN A 81 22.33 -11.87 16.31
CA GLN A 81 22.66 -12.01 14.88
C GLN A 81 21.51 -11.64 13.93
N ASN A 82 20.91 -10.47 14.06
CA ASN A 82 19.73 -10.08 13.27
C ASN A 82 20.05 -9.48 11.88
N ALA A 83 21.29 -9.63 11.41
CA ALA A 83 21.72 -9.28 10.06
C ALA A 83 22.12 -10.51 9.24
N SER A 84 22.10 -10.39 7.92
CA SER A 84 22.56 -11.45 7.01
C SER A 84 23.35 -10.88 5.85
N LEU A 85 24.37 -11.62 5.41
CA LEU A 85 25.08 -11.39 4.15
C LEU A 85 24.92 -12.65 3.29
N ASN A 86 24.70 -12.49 1.99
CA ASN A 86 24.59 -13.63 1.08
C ASN A 86 25.13 -13.34 -0.32
N THR A 87 25.70 -14.37 -0.93
CA THR A 87 26.07 -14.44 -2.35
C THR A 87 25.14 -15.40 -3.11
N LEU A 88 23.93 -15.59 -2.59
CA LEU A 88 22.99 -16.54 -3.18
C LEU A 88 22.52 -16.04 -4.55
N GLY A 89 22.40 -16.96 -5.48
CA GLY A 89 21.69 -16.75 -6.73
C GLY A 89 20.22 -17.15 -6.63
N TYR A 90 19.66 -17.57 -7.75
CA TYR A 90 18.25 -17.95 -7.86
C TYR A 90 18.03 -19.43 -7.48
N SER A 91 16.80 -19.92 -7.63
CA SER A 91 16.46 -21.30 -7.29
C SER A 91 16.99 -22.29 -8.32
N PRO A 92 17.60 -23.42 -7.91
CA PRO A 92 17.90 -24.52 -8.82
C PRO A 92 16.63 -25.21 -9.34
N ILE A 93 15.48 -25.03 -8.67
CA ILE A 93 14.21 -25.58 -9.11
C ILE A 93 13.63 -24.70 -10.22
N PRO A 94 13.29 -25.26 -11.39
CA PRO A 94 12.67 -24.51 -12.48
C PRO A 94 11.27 -24.04 -12.10
N LEU A 95 10.74 -23.03 -12.82
CA LEU A 95 9.40 -22.48 -12.59
C LEU A 95 8.33 -23.58 -12.51
N ASP A 96 8.35 -24.54 -13.43
CA ASP A 96 7.34 -25.61 -13.48
C ASP A 96 7.38 -26.51 -12.22
N GLY A 97 8.54 -26.64 -11.58
CA GLY A 97 8.66 -27.31 -10.29
C GLY A 97 7.87 -26.58 -9.19
N TYR A 98 8.01 -25.26 -9.08
CA TYR A 98 7.21 -24.44 -8.16
C TYR A 98 5.72 -24.49 -8.47
N LEU A 99 5.34 -24.41 -9.75
CA LEU A 99 3.94 -24.52 -10.17
C LEU A 99 3.36 -25.89 -9.80
N SER A 100 4.15 -26.96 -9.88
CA SER A 100 3.74 -28.31 -9.44
C SER A 100 3.53 -28.39 -7.93
N TYR A 101 4.40 -27.77 -7.12
CA TYR A 101 4.25 -27.72 -5.66
C TYR A 101 2.99 -26.94 -5.26
N ILE A 102 2.75 -25.79 -5.90
CA ILE A 102 1.55 -24.98 -5.66
C ILE A 102 0.29 -25.76 -6.06
N ALA A 103 0.30 -26.44 -7.20
CA ALA A 103 -0.82 -27.30 -7.61
C ALA A 103 -1.10 -28.41 -6.59
N SER A 104 -0.04 -29.08 -6.11
CA SER A 104 -0.14 -30.13 -5.09
C SER A 104 -0.70 -29.61 -3.77
N ILE A 105 -0.22 -28.46 -3.29
CA ILE A 105 -0.74 -27.79 -2.08
C ILE A 105 -2.22 -27.43 -2.29
N ALA A 106 -2.58 -26.82 -3.42
CA ALA A 106 -3.95 -26.45 -3.74
C ALA A 106 -4.90 -27.66 -3.75
N SER A 107 -4.48 -28.79 -4.34
CA SER A 107 -5.27 -30.02 -4.37
C SER A 107 -5.44 -30.69 -3.01
N SER A 108 -4.56 -30.39 -2.05
CA SER A 108 -4.64 -30.94 -0.68
C SER A 108 -5.60 -30.19 0.25
N LEU A 109 -6.14 -29.04 -0.20
CA LEU A 109 -7.00 -28.20 0.63
C LEU A 109 -8.41 -28.78 0.75
N SER A 110 -8.85 -29.01 1.98
CA SER A 110 -10.23 -29.41 2.29
C SER A 110 -11.23 -28.26 2.21
N THR A 111 -10.75 -27.01 2.29
CA THR A 111 -11.58 -25.79 2.27
C THR A 111 -10.95 -24.73 1.38
N PRO A 112 -11.74 -23.87 0.72
CA PRO A 112 -11.21 -22.71 -0.01
C PRO A 112 -10.32 -21.85 0.89
N SER A 113 -9.16 -21.45 0.38
CA SER A 113 -8.23 -20.56 1.08
C SER A 113 -8.21 -19.19 0.42
N THR A 114 -8.13 -18.14 1.23
CA THR A 114 -7.95 -16.75 0.76
C THR A 114 -6.49 -16.35 0.62
N LYS A 115 -5.55 -17.21 1.07
CA LYS A 115 -4.11 -16.97 0.94
C LYS A 115 -3.67 -17.07 -0.50
N SER A 116 -2.77 -16.18 -0.90
CA SER A 116 -2.22 -16.16 -2.26
C SER A 116 -0.80 -16.72 -2.32
N PHE A 117 -0.42 -17.25 -3.47
CA PHE A 117 0.99 -17.50 -3.80
C PHE A 117 1.50 -16.39 -4.71
N ILE A 118 2.65 -15.80 -4.36
CA ILE A 118 3.40 -14.87 -5.20
C ILE A 118 4.58 -15.63 -5.79
N ILE A 119 4.53 -15.92 -7.08
CA ILE A 119 5.59 -16.66 -7.77
C ILE A 119 6.65 -15.65 -8.20
N SER A 120 7.82 -15.70 -7.55
CA SER A 120 8.95 -14.83 -7.87
C SER A 120 9.73 -15.41 -9.05
N VAL A 121 9.94 -14.63 -10.11
CA VAL A 121 10.59 -15.05 -11.35
C VAL A 121 11.64 -14.06 -11.84
N THR A 122 12.57 -14.53 -12.66
CA THR A 122 13.55 -13.71 -13.39
C THR A 122 13.92 -14.39 -14.70
N GLY A 123 14.50 -13.66 -15.64
CA GLY A 123 14.89 -14.14 -16.96
C GLY A 123 15.05 -12.95 -17.91
N THR A 124 15.13 -13.17 -19.21
CA THR A 124 14.94 -12.12 -20.23
C THR A 124 13.49 -11.62 -20.25
N PRO A 125 13.18 -10.48 -20.91
CA PRO A 125 11.80 -10.02 -21.05
C PRO A 125 10.87 -11.08 -21.65
N GLU A 126 11.33 -11.84 -22.64
CA GLU A 126 10.59 -12.91 -23.30
C GLU A 126 10.35 -14.11 -22.36
N GLU A 127 11.36 -14.49 -21.59
CA GLU A 127 11.25 -15.55 -20.59
C GLU A 127 10.29 -15.16 -19.47
N VAL A 128 10.34 -13.91 -18.99
CA VAL A 128 9.41 -13.41 -17.97
C VAL A 128 7.98 -13.33 -18.50
N ALA A 129 7.78 -12.93 -19.76
CA ALA A 129 6.49 -12.99 -20.43
C ALA A 129 5.96 -14.44 -20.51
N GLU A 130 6.83 -15.42 -20.76
CA GLU A 130 6.46 -16.83 -20.73
C GLU A 130 6.14 -17.34 -19.31
N CYS A 131 6.91 -16.92 -18.31
CA CYS A 131 6.59 -17.18 -16.89
C CYS A 131 5.18 -16.69 -16.55
N TYR A 132 4.82 -15.48 -16.99
CA TYR A 132 3.47 -14.92 -16.79
C TYR A 132 2.38 -15.82 -17.38
N ARG A 133 2.55 -16.27 -18.65
CA ARG A 133 1.59 -17.16 -19.30
C ARG A 133 1.40 -18.47 -18.54
N ARG A 134 2.50 -19.08 -18.07
CA ARG A 134 2.45 -20.34 -17.30
C ARG A 134 1.78 -20.18 -15.94
N ILE A 135 2.06 -19.08 -15.23
CA ILE A 135 1.41 -18.77 -13.94
C ILE A 135 -0.09 -18.52 -14.15
N ALA A 136 -0.45 -17.72 -15.16
CA ALA A 136 -1.84 -17.44 -15.51
C ALA A 136 -2.61 -18.72 -15.91
N ARG A 137 -1.93 -19.68 -16.57
CA ARG A 137 -2.44 -21.02 -16.86
C ARG A 137 -2.76 -21.83 -15.64
N LEU A 138 -1.85 -21.84 -14.67
CA LEU A 138 -2.11 -22.53 -13.41
C LEU A 138 -3.28 -21.87 -12.66
N GLY A 139 -3.36 -20.54 -12.66
CA GLY A 139 -4.38 -19.76 -11.94
C GLY A 139 -5.84 -20.10 -12.29
N ARG A 140 -6.12 -20.65 -13.48
CA ARG A 140 -7.48 -21.17 -13.83
C ARG A 140 -7.74 -22.57 -13.28
N ARG A 141 -6.69 -23.35 -13.01
CA ARG A 141 -6.77 -24.76 -12.64
C ARG A 141 -6.77 -24.98 -11.12
N VAL A 142 -6.25 -24.01 -10.37
CA VAL A 142 -6.19 -24.07 -8.91
C VAL A 142 -7.20 -23.10 -8.30
N SER A 143 -7.78 -23.48 -7.16
CA SER A 143 -8.68 -22.63 -6.37
C SER A 143 -7.94 -21.60 -5.49
N LEU A 144 -6.69 -21.27 -5.85
CA LEU A 144 -5.85 -20.33 -5.13
C LEU A 144 -5.60 -19.06 -5.94
N SER A 145 -5.54 -17.93 -5.25
CA SER A 145 -5.11 -16.67 -5.87
C SER A 145 -3.61 -16.72 -6.13
N LEU A 146 -3.20 -16.46 -7.37
CA LEU A 146 -1.80 -16.38 -7.77
C LEU A 146 -1.43 -14.93 -8.07
N ALA A 147 -0.17 -14.59 -7.87
CA ALA A 147 0.47 -13.34 -8.28
C ALA A 147 1.86 -13.65 -8.83
N MET A 148 2.42 -12.75 -9.63
CA MET A 148 3.79 -12.85 -10.13
C MET A 148 4.65 -11.70 -9.61
N GLU A 149 5.83 -11.99 -9.10
CA GLU A 149 6.84 -10.97 -8.76
C GLU A 149 8.02 -11.11 -9.71
N VAL A 150 8.38 -10.05 -10.43
CA VAL A 150 9.57 -10.03 -11.28
C VAL A 150 10.74 -9.47 -10.48
N ASN A 151 11.74 -10.31 -10.23
CA ASN A 151 12.91 -9.95 -9.44
C ASN A 151 14.06 -9.50 -10.35
N LEU A 152 14.13 -8.19 -10.63
CA LEU A 152 15.15 -7.57 -11.46
C LEU A 152 16.26 -6.89 -10.63
N SER A 153 16.40 -7.26 -9.35
CA SER A 153 17.17 -6.50 -8.36
C SER A 153 18.28 -7.29 -7.67
N CYS A 154 18.52 -8.55 -8.05
CA CYS A 154 19.52 -9.39 -7.40
C CYS A 154 20.95 -8.83 -7.59
N PRO A 155 21.66 -8.46 -6.51
CA PRO A 155 23.00 -7.88 -6.62
C PRO A 155 24.11 -8.92 -6.87
N ASN A 156 23.79 -10.21 -6.81
CA ASN A 156 24.77 -11.31 -6.83
C ASN A 156 25.00 -11.91 -8.22
N ILE A 157 24.52 -11.26 -9.29
CA ILE A 157 24.72 -11.72 -10.68
C ILE A 157 25.98 -11.05 -11.25
N PRO A 158 27.00 -11.81 -11.69
CA PRO A 158 28.25 -11.24 -12.18
C PRO A 158 28.08 -10.34 -13.42
N ASN A 159 28.91 -9.30 -13.50
CA ASN A 159 29.19 -8.49 -14.71
C ASN A 159 28.03 -7.73 -15.34
N LYS A 160 26.85 -7.65 -14.71
CA LYS A 160 25.74 -6.79 -15.16
C LYS A 160 25.11 -6.09 -13.96
N PRO A 161 24.95 -4.75 -13.99
CA PRO A 161 24.11 -4.09 -12.99
C PRO A 161 22.69 -4.66 -13.08
N PRO A 162 21.98 -4.82 -11.95
CA PRO A 162 20.61 -5.31 -11.98
C PRO A 162 19.72 -4.48 -12.92
N PRO A 163 18.88 -5.11 -13.77
CA PRO A 163 18.06 -4.39 -14.75
C PRO A 163 17.17 -3.30 -14.12
N ALA A 164 16.79 -3.44 -12.86
CA ALA A 164 16.01 -2.45 -12.11
C ALA A 164 16.74 -1.13 -11.80
N TYR A 165 18.01 -0.98 -12.20
CA TYR A 165 18.73 0.30 -12.20
C TYR A 165 18.71 1.03 -13.55
N SER A 166 18.11 0.44 -14.58
CA SER A 166 18.00 1.02 -15.92
C SER A 166 16.53 1.21 -16.32
N GLY A 167 16.17 2.45 -16.68
CA GLY A 167 14.81 2.77 -17.10
C GLY A 167 14.42 2.09 -18.41
N GLU A 168 15.36 1.98 -19.35
CA GLU A 168 15.16 1.29 -20.62
C GLU A 168 14.88 -0.19 -20.40
N SER A 169 15.68 -0.85 -19.56
CA SER A 169 15.47 -2.27 -19.25
C SER A 169 14.13 -2.49 -18.58
N LEU A 170 13.76 -1.68 -17.57
CA LEU A 170 12.45 -1.77 -16.91
C LEU A 170 11.29 -1.64 -17.91
N ALA A 171 11.37 -0.71 -18.85
CA ALA A 171 10.36 -0.51 -19.87
C ALA A 171 10.18 -1.75 -20.77
N LEU A 172 11.26 -2.44 -21.13
CA LEU A 172 11.21 -3.67 -21.92
C LEU A 172 10.47 -4.80 -21.17
N TYR A 173 10.76 -5.01 -19.88
CA TYR A 173 10.04 -6.03 -19.09
C TYR A 173 8.56 -5.70 -18.93
N ILE A 174 8.23 -4.44 -18.64
CA ILE A 174 6.83 -4.01 -18.49
C ILE A 174 6.07 -4.22 -19.81
N ARG A 175 6.68 -3.85 -20.94
CA ARG A 175 6.10 -4.06 -22.27
C ARG A 175 5.88 -5.55 -22.55
N ALA A 176 6.88 -6.40 -22.30
CA ALA A 176 6.79 -7.83 -22.58
C ALA A 176 5.66 -8.52 -21.81
N ILE A 177 5.47 -8.17 -20.53
CA ILE A 177 4.39 -8.73 -19.69
C ILE A 177 3.04 -8.20 -20.13
N ARG A 178 2.94 -6.89 -20.41
CA ARG A 178 1.71 -6.28 -20.93
C ARG A 178 1.30 -6.93 -22.25
N ASP A 179 2.23 -7.15 -23.16
CA ASP A 179 1.94 -7.76 -24.45
C ASP A 179 1.52 -9.23 -24.28
N ALA A 180 2.09 -9.95 -23.31
CA ALA A 180 1.61 -11.28 -22.92
C ALA A 180 0.20 -11.26 -22.31
N GLU A 181 -0.16 -10.23 -21.55
CA GLU A 181 -1.50 -10.01 -21.01
C GLU A 181 -2.52 -9.60 -22.09
N ALA A 182 -2.11 -8.80 -23.07
CA ALA A 182 -2.94 -8.36 -24.19
C ALA A 182 -3.18 -9.47 -25.22
N ALA A 183 -2.23 -10.39 -25.39
CA ALA A 183 -2.37 -11.57 -26.23
C ALA A 183 -3.41 -12.59 -25.71
N ARG A 184 -4.07 -12.31 -24.58
CA ARG A 184 -5.26 -13.05 -24.13
C ARG A 184 -6.41 -12.78 -25.10
N GLY A 185 -6.57 -13.63 -26.11
CA GLY A 185 -7.71 -13.54 -27.04
C GLY A 185 -9.06 -13.79 -26.34
N ASP A 186 -10.16 -13.35 -26.97
CA ASP A 186 -11.57 -13.53 -26.53
C ASP A 186 -11.99 -15.00 -26.30
N ARG A 187 -11.14 -15.97 -26.68
CA ARG A 187 -11.34 -17.42 -26.48
C ARG A 187 -10.58 -17.99 -25.26
N ASP A 188 -10.14 -17.11 -24.36
CA ASP A 188 -10.08 -17.32 -22.92
C ASP A 188 -9.25 -18.53 -22.43
N GLU A 189 -7.91 -18.46 -22.61
CA GLU A 189 -7.03 -19.52 -22.13
C GLU A 189 -6.60 -19.32 -20.64
N TYR A 190 -6.39 -18.08 -20.15
CA TYR A 190 -5.79 -17.80 -18.81
C TYR A 190 -6.40 -16.60 -18.05
N ALA A 191 -6.49 -16.67 -16.71
CA ALA A 191 -7.00 -15.59 -15.85
C ALA A 191 -5.97 -14.46 -15.69
N ALA A 192 -6.41 -13.20 -15.54
CA ALA A 192 -5.51 -12.08 -15.30
C ALA A 192 -4.85 -12.22 -13.91
N VAL A 193 -3.52 -12.19 -13.86
CA VAL A 193 -2.73 -12.39 -12.64
C VAL A 193 -2.10 -11.07 -12.22
N PRO A 194 -2.29 -10.60 -10.96
CA PRO A 194 -1.57 -9.43 -10.46
C PRO A 194 -0.06 -9.66 -10.55
N TRP A 195 0.66 -8.70 -11.10
CA TRP A 195 2.11 -8.79 -11.19
C TRP A 195 2.80 -7.51 -10.73
N GLY A 196 4.03 -7.68 -10.24
CA GLY A 196 4.79 -6.62 -9.61
C GLY A 196 6.29 -6.74 -9.83
N LEU A 197 7.02 -5.72 -9.39
CA LEU A 197 8.47 -5.64 -9.51
C LEU A 197 9.12 -5.64 -8.12
N LYS A 198 10.13 -6.48 -7.91
CA LYS A 198 10.98 -6.39 -6.71
C LYS A 198 12.15 -5.46 -6.97
N THR A 199 12.18 -4.34 -6.28
CA THR A 199 13.16 -3.27 -6.48
C THR A 199 14.43 -3.52 -5.67
N PRO A 200 15.60 -3.05 -6.12
CA PRO A 200 16.77 -2.99 -5.26
C PRO A 200 16.58 -1.87 -4.21
N PRO A 201 17.44 -1.77 -3.20
CA PRO A 201 17.52 -0.58 -2.38
C PRO A 201 18.00 0.61 -3.21
N TYR A 202 17.16 1.61 -3.38
CA TYR A 202 17.57 2.88 -3.95
C TYR A 202 18.19 3.77 -2.85
N THR A 203 19.28 4.45 -3.19
CA THR A 203 20.11 5.21 -2.26
C THR A 203 20.18 6.70 -2.58
N TYR A 204 19.68 7.13 -3.75
CA TYR A 204 19.60 8.55 -4.14
C TYR A 204 18.37 8.85 -5.00
N ALA A 205 17.93 10.11 -5.03
CA ALA A 205 16.66 10.56 -5.61
C ALA A 205 16.45 10.12 -7.07
N GLY A 206 17.47 10.26 -7.92
CA GLY A 206 17.37 9.94 -9.35
C GLY A 206 16.97 8.49 -9.65
N GLN A 207 17.24 7.54 -8.74
CA GLN A 207 16.82 6.15 -8.94
C GLN A 207 15.31 5.97 -8.73
N PHE A 208 14.73 6.68 -7.76
CA PHE A 208 13.29 6.69 -7.53
C PHE A 208 12.55 7.38 -8.68
N GLU A 209 13.08 8.52 -9.13
CA GLU A 209 12.54 9.26 -10.27
C GLU A 209 12.55 8.41 -11.54
N MET A 210 13.64 7.70 -11.80
CA MET A 210 13.74 6.77 -12.92
C MET A 210 12.64 5.70 -12.87
N LEU A 211 12.49 4.98 -11.75
CA LEU A 211 11.46 3.94 -11.64
C LEU A 211 10.05 4.51 -11.86
N VAL A 212 9.71 5.58 -11.16
CA VAL A 212 8.36 6.18 -11.23
C VAL A 212 8.10 6.77 -12.61
N SER A 213 9.10 7.36 -13.26
CA SER A 213 8.99 7.84 -14.65
C SER A 213 8.67 6.71 -15.61
N VAL A 214 9.30 5.54 -15.46
CA VAL A 214 9.01 4.36 -16.31
C VAL A 214 7.60 3.83 -16.06
N LEU A 215 7.17 3.73 -14.79
CA LEU A 215 5.81 3.29 -14.44
C LEU A 215 4.74 4.24 -15.02
N ARG A 216 5.00 5.55 -14.98
CA ARG A 216 4.15 6.57 -15.60
C ARG A 216 4.17 6.47 -17.13
N GLY A 217 5.34 6.29 -17.74
CA GLY A 217 5.47 6.12 -19.19
C GLY A 217 4.70 4.90 -19.70
N ALA A 218 4.70 3.80 -18.95
CA ALA A 218 3.92 2.60 -19.27
C ALA A 218 2.40 2.84 -19.25
N SER A 219 1.93 3.92 -18.62
CA SER A 219 0.53 4.35 -18.61
C SER A 219 0.14 5.14 -19.89
N ALA A 220 1.12 5.63 -20.65
CA ALA A 220 0.96 6.63 -21.70
C ALA A 220 1.15 6.11 -23.14
N ASP A 221 1.26 4.79 -23.35
CA ASP A 221 1.45 4.18 -24.68
C ASP A 221 0.18 4.29 -25.58
N GLY A 222 -0.10 5.49 -26.07
CA GLY A 222 -1.04 5.80 -27.16
C GLY A 222 -2.49 6.15 -26.75
N ASP A 223 -2.90 5.81 -25.54
CA ASP A 223 -4.23 6.11 -24.99
C ASP A 223 -4.02 6.67 -23.57
N GLY A 224 -3.91 8.00 -23.47
CA GLY A 224 -3.46 8.74 -22.28
C GLY A 224 -4.35 8.62 -21.03
N ASN A 225 -5.29 7.67 -21.03
CA ASN A 225 -6.22 7.41 -19.94
C ASN A 225 -6.03 6.02 -19.30
N LYS A 226 -5.05 5.22 -19.73
CA LYS A 226 -4.79 3.89 -19.15
C LYS A 226 -3.91 3.96 -17.90
N PRO A 227 -4.23 3.24 -16.83
CA PRO A 227 -3.38 3.18 -15.64
C PRO A 227 -2.12 2.35 -15.91
N CYS A 228 -1.11 2.53 -15.05
CA CYS A 228 0.08 1.69 -15.04
C CYS A 228 -0.32 0.20 -14.93
N PRO A 229 0.21 -0.71 -15.77
CA PRO A 229 -0.16 -2.12 -15.73
C PRO A 229 0.42 -2.88 -14.53
N VAL A 230 1.37 -2.29 -13.80
CA VAL A 230 1.97 -2.89 -12.61
C VAL A 230 0.98 -2.84 -11.44
N SER A 231 0.79 -3.96 -10.75
CA SER A 231 -0.11 -4.05 -9.59
C SER A 231 0.59 -3.70 -8.28
N PHE A 232 1.87 -4.06 -8.13
CA PHE A 232 2.62 -3.82 -6.89
C PHE A 232 4.14 -3.70 -7.09
N LEU A 233 4.81 -3.12 -6.10
CA LEU A 233 6.26 -3.13 -5.94
C LEU A 233 6.61 -3.87 -4.64
N THR A 234 7.70 -4.64 -4.63
CA THR A 234 8.30 -5.19 -3.40
C THR A 234 9.60 -4.44 -3.11
N ALA A 235 9.60 -3.63 -2.06
CA ALA A 235 10.70 -2.73 -1.70
C ALA A 235 11.25 -3.09 -0.30
N THR A 236 12.46 -3.64 -0.16
CA THR A 236 13.53 -3.82 -1.17
C THR A 236 14.19 -5.20 -1.14
N ASN A 237 14.92 -5.53 -2.21
CA ASN A 237 15.89 -6.62 -2.20
C ASN A 237 17.07 -6.30 -1.24
N THR A 238 18.02 -7.23 -1.10
CA THR A 238 19.23 -7.04 -0.31
C THR A 238 20.12 -5.93 -0.87
N LEU A 239 20.87 -5.24 -0.02
CA LEU A 239 21.84 -4.21 -0.42
C LEU A 239 23.14 -4.85 -0.88
N GLY A 240 23.43 -4.76 -2.18
CA GLY A 240 24.67 -5.28 -2.76
C GLY A 240 25.93 -4.54 -2.30
N SER A 241 27.08 -5.03 -2.76
CA SER A 241 28.39 -4.43 -2.48
C SER A 241 28.75 -4.37 -1.00
N CYS A 242 28.22 -5.29 -0.20
CA CYS A 242 28.51 -5.38 1.23
C CYS A 242 29.51 -6.50 1.51
N LEU A 243 30.35 -6.34 2.53
CA LEU A 243 31.36 -7.31 2.94
C LEU A 243 31.29 -7.51 4.45
N VAL A 244 31.33 -8.76 4.89
CA VAL A 244 31.47 -9.16 6.30
C VAL A 244 32.77 -9.93 6.40
N LEU A 245 33.58 -9.61 7.40
CA LEU A 245 34.88 -10.21 7.62
C LEU A 245 34.78 -11.23 8.76
N ASP A 246 35.60 -12.27 8.68
CA ASP A 246 35.85 -13.19 9.79
C ASP A 246 37.04 -12.66 10.59
N ASP A 247 36.81 -12.37 11.85
CA ASP A 247 37.83 -11.95 12.80
C ASP A 247 37.94 -13.00 13.92
N PRO A 248 38.95 -13.89 13.86
CA PRO A 248 39.16 -14.94 14.86
C PRO A 248 39.50 -14.40 16.25
N ALA A 249 39.96 -13.15 16.37
CA ALA A 249 40.23 -12.53 17.66
C ALA A 249 38.92 -12.12 18.37
N GLY A 250 37.85 -11.85 17.60
CA GLY A 250 36.54 -11.48 18.13
C GLY A 250 36.61 -10.30 19.11
N ASP A 251 35.92 -10.44 20.25
CA ASP A 251 35.91 -9.46 21.34
C ASP A 251 37.08 -9.63 22.33
N ASP A 252 37.98 -10.62 22.16
CA ASP A 252 39.06 -10.88 23.12
C ASP A 252 40.29 -10.00 22.81
N PRO A 253 40.56 -8.95 23.62
CA PRO A 253 41.69 -8.06 23.40
C PRO A 253 43.05 -8.74 23.62
N HIS A 254 43.06 -9.96 24.17
CA HIS A 254 44.26 -10.75 24.43
C HIS A 254 44.44 -11.92 23.46
N ALA A 255 43.52 -12.11 22.50
CA ALA A 255 43.66 -13.15 21.50
C ALA A 255 44.91 -12.89 20.63
N PRO A 256 45.75 -13.91 20.39
CA PRO A 256 46.90 -13.76 19.51
C PRO A 256 46.42 -13.43 18.10
N ALA A 257 47.16 -12.57 17.40
CA ALA A 257 46.83 -12.19 16.03
C ALA A 257 46.65 -13.45 15.17
N PRO A 258 45.54 -13.57 14.41
CA PRO A 258 45.23 -14.78 13.67
C PRO A 258 46.33 -15.07 12.65
N ALA A 259 46.88 -16.28 12.67
CA ALA A 259 47.96 -16.70 11.78
C ALA A 259 47.59 -16.59 10.28
N GLY A 260 46.30 -16.56 9.95
CA GLY A 260 45.76 -16.39 8.59
C GLY A 260 45.23 -14.98 8.27
N GLY A 261 45.31 -14.02 9.19
CA GLY A 261 44.76 -12.66 9.01
C GLY A 261 43.23 -12.60 9.02
N ILE A 262 42.69 -11.41 8.73
CA ILE A 262 41.25 -11.16 8.59
C ILE A 262 40.84 -11.50 7.15
N THR A 263 39.82 -12.34 6.99
CA THR A 263 39.36 -12.83 5.68
C THR A 263 37.88 -12.54 5.46
N PRO A 264 37.36 -12.49 4.22
CA PRO A 264 35.92 -12.47 3.98
C PRO A 264 35.20 -13.65 4.63
N LYS A 265 34.03 -13.40 5.23
CA LYS A 265 33.24 -14.45 5.90
C LYS A 265 32.61 -15.42 4.92
N LEU A 266 32.23 -14.93 3.74
CA LEU A 266 31.79 -15.77 2.63
C LEU A 266 33.02 -16.12 1.79
N ALA A 267 33.32 -17.41 1.68
CA ALA A 267 34.49 -17.92 0.98
C ALA A 267 34.32 -17.92 -0.55
N GLY A 268 33.08 -17.82 -1.03
CA GLY A 268 32.75 -17.75 -2.45
C GLY A 268 33.20 -16.42 -3.09
N GLY A 269 34.03 -16.50 -4.13
CA GLY A 269 34.43 -15.36 -4.96
C GLY A 269 35.18 -14.27 -4.18
N THR A 270 34.70 -13.03 -4.24
CA THR A 270 35.30 -11.88 -3.51
C THR A 270 34.77 -11.74 -2.07
N GLY A 271 33.81 -12.58 -1.67
CA GLY A 271 33.08 -12.45 -0.40
C GLY A 271 32.11 -11.26 -0.33
N ILE A 272 32.04 -10.44 -1.38
CA ILE A 272 31.09 -9.34 -1.51
C ILE A 272 29.71 -9.92 -1.82
N GLY A 273 28.68 -9.50 -1.09
CA GLY A 273 27.31 -9.99 -1.26
C GLY A 273 26.23 -8.98 -0.90
N GLY A 274 25.00 -9.47 -0.91
CA GLY A 274 23.79 -8.76 -0.51
C GLY A 274 23.57 -8.79 1.00
N MET A 275 23.55 -7.61 1.64
CA MET A 275 23.26 -7.45 3.06
C MET A 275 21.77 -7.17 3.31
N ALA A 276 21.24 -7.77 4.37
CA ALA A 276 19.87 -7.60 4.83
C ALA A 276 19.76 -7.76 6.35
N GLY A 277 18.54 -7.76 6.86
CA GLY A 277 18.25 -7.77 8.29
C GLY A 277 18.24 -6.36 8.88
N ALA A 278 18.43 -6.25 10.19
CA ALA A 278 18.36 -4.99 10.93
C ALA A 278 19.13 -3.81 10.30
N PRO A 279 20.39 -3.95 9.82
CA PRO A 279 21.12 -2.83 9.21
C PRO A 279 20.47 -2.26 7.94
N LEU A 280 19.67 -3.06 7.22
CA LEU A 280 18.95 -2.59 6.03
C LEU A 280 17.67 -1.82 6.37
N HIS A 281 17.13 -1.96 7.58
CA HIS A 281 15.79 -1.50 7.93
C HIS A 281 15.56 0.00 7.68
N PRO A 282 16.44 0.93 8.11
CA PRO A 282 16.22 2.36 7.87
C PRO A 282 16.18 2.72 6.38
N LEU A 283 17.04 2.10 5.57
CA LEU A 283 17.05 2.30 4.12
C LEU A 283 15.77 1.75 3.47
N ALA A 284 15.31 0.57 3.90
CA ALA A 284 14.05 -0.01 3.43
C ALA A 284 12.84 0.88 3.77
N LEU A 285 12.77 1.43 4.98
CA LEU A 285 11.72 2.38 5.37
C LEU A 285 11.72 3.61 4.47
N GLY A 286 12.89 4.20 4.20
CA GLY A 286 13.03 5.34 3.29
C GLY A 286 12.60 5.01 1.86
N ASN A 287 12.91 3.80 1.38
CA ASN A 287 12.48 3.33 0.06
C ASN A 287 10.95 3.22 -0.02
N VAL A 288 10.32 2.56 0.94
CA VAL A 288 8.85 2.42 0.99
C VAL A 288 8.17 3.78 1.10
N ALA A 289 8.62 4.65 2.00
CA ALA A 289 8.06 5.99 2.18
C ALA A 289 8.14 6.83 0.90
N THR A 290 9.31 6.81 0.25
CA THR A 290 9.56 7.61 -0.95
C THR A 290 8.74 7.09 -2.12
N LEU A 291 8.75 5.78 -2.37
CA LEU A 291 7.97 5.17 -3.43
C LEU A 291 6.48 5.40 -3.22
N ARG A 292 5.95 5.20 -2.01
CA ARG A 292 4.53 5.43 -1.71
C ARG A 292 4.14 6.87 -2.05
N ARG A 293 4.91 7.86 -1.56
CA ARG A 293 4.65 9.29 -1.82
C ARG A 293 4.68 9.62 -3.31
N MET A 294 5.66 9.10 -4.05
CA MET A 294 5.80 9.38 -5.48
C MET A 294 4.72 8.69 -6.34
N LEU A 295 4.30 7.47 -5.96
CA LEU A 295 3.21 6.77 -6.62
C LEU A 295 1.87 7.46 -6.37
N ASP A 296 1.63 7.97 -5.15
CA ASP A 296 0.39 8.68 -4.78
C ASP A 296 0.25 10.05 -5.46
N ALA A 297 1.37 10.65 -5.90
CA ALA A 297 1.37 11.94 -6.57
C ALA A 297 0.73 11.93 -7.96
N HIS A 298 0.49 10.75 -8.55
CA HIS A 298 -0.11 10.62 -9.88
C HIS A 298 -1.23 9.58 -9.91
N GLU A 299 -2.37 9.94 -10.52
CA GLU A 299 -3.57 9.10 -10.60
C GLU A 299 -3.29 7.73 -11.23
N HIS A 300 -2.53 7.69 -12.33
CA HIS A 300 -2.21 6.46 -13.06
C HIS A 300 -1.23 5.52 -12.35
N THR A 301 -0.62 5.92 -11.23
CA THR A 301 0.29 5.07 -10.44
C THR A 301 -0.16 4.88 -9.00
N ARG A 302 -1.18 5.61 -8.55
CA ARG A 302 -1.66 5.58 -7.17
C ARG A 302 -2.15 4.20 -6.73
N HIS A 303 -2.69 3.41 -7.66
CA HIS A 303 -3.16 2.05 -7.39
C HIS A 303 -2.03 1.04 -7.14
N VAL A 304 -0.80 1.33 -7.60
CA VAL A 304 0.34 0.44 -7.43
C VAL A 304 0.63 0.29 -5.94
N SER A 305 0.48 -0.93 -5.44
CA SER A 305 0.70 -1.22 -4.02
C SER A 305 2.19 -1.39 -3.70
N VAL A 306 2.60 -1.20 -2.43
CA VAL A 306 4.00 -1.41 -2.03
C VAL A 306 4.05 -2.49 -0.95
N ILE A 307 4.70 -3.62 -1.20
CA ILE A 307 5.05 -4.62 -0.20
C ILE A 307 6.41 -4.22 0.40
N GLY A 308 6.43 -3.91 1.69
CA GLY A 308 7.65 -3.48 2.38
C GLY A 308 8.46 -4.66 2.91
N VAL A 309 9.75 -4.69 2.67
CA VAL A 309 10.68 -5.73 3.15
C VAL A 309 12.04 -5.13 3.46
N GLY A 310 12.63 -5.59 4.57
CA GLY A 310 13.96 -5.19 5.02
C GLY A 310 14.00 -5.05 6.53
N GLY A 311 14.72 -5.95 7.21
CA GLY A 311 15.01 -5.86 8.64
C GLY A 311 13.81 -5.90 9.59
N VAL A 312 12.71 -6.52 9.19
CA VAL A 312 11.57 -6.78 10.08
C VAL A 312 11.74 -8.15 10.74
N GLU A 313 11.74 -8.19 12.07
CA GLU A 313 11.81 -9.44 12.86
C GLU A 313 10.83 -9.49 14.04
N ASP A 314 10.07 -8.42 14.26
CA ASP A 314 9.15 -8.24 15.39
C ASP A 314 7.97 -7.30 15.02
N ALA A 315 7.03 -7.17 15.94
CA ALA A 315 5.85 -6.31 15.78
C ALA A 315 6.21 -4.81 15.67
N ALA A 316 7.33 -4.35 16.22
CA ALA A 316 7.74 -2.95 16.13
C ALA A 316 8.24 -2.61 14.71
N GLY A 317 9.07 -3.47 14.13
CA GLY A 317 9.53 -3.40 12.74
C GLY A 317 8.37 -3.50 11.76
N TYR A 318 7.40 -4.38 12.04
CA TYR A 318 6.16 -4.45 11.29
C TYR A 318 5.40 -3.12 11.31
N ARG A 319 5.15 -2.54 12.49
CA ARG A 319 4.45 -1.25 12.65
C ARG A 319 5.17 -0.13 11.91
N ARG A 320 6.50 -0.04 12.01
CA ARG A 320 7.30 0.95 11.26
C ARG A 320 7.09 0.80 9.76
N MET A 321 7.22 -0.42 9.23
CA MET A 321 7.05 -0.70 7.80
C MET A 321 5.65 -0.36 7.30
N ARG A 322 4.60 -0.68 8.06
CA ARG A 322 3.21 -0.29 7.74
C ARG A 322 3.01 1.22 7.80
N SER A 323 3.58 1.90 8.80
CA SER A 323 3.42 3.34 9.00
C SER A 323 3.99 4.18 7.85
N VAL A 324 5.02 3.68 7.16
CA VAL A 324 5.63 4.35 6.01
C VAL A 324 4.93 4.04 4.68
N GLY A 325 3.83 3.27 4.70
CA GLY A 325 2.96 3.09 3.54
C GLY A 325 3.05 1.75 2.82
N ALA A 326 3.72 0.75 3.40
CA ALA A 326 3.63 -0.63 2.89
C ALA A 326 2.20 -1.17 3.03
N LEU A 327 1.64 -1.82 2.01
CA LEU A 327 0.37 -2.58 2.00
C LEU A 327 0.46 -3.87 2.84
N ALA A 328 1.58 -4.57 2.74
CA ALA A 328 1.90 -5.78 3.50
C ALA A 328 3.40 -5.80 3.78
N VAL A 329 3.82 -6.59 4.78
CA VAL A 329 5.22 -6.62 5.22
C VAL A 329 5.82 -7.98 4.97
N ALA A 330 6.84 -8.06 4.13
CA ALA A 330 7.54 -9.28 3.80
C ALA A 330 8.78 -9.50 4.69
N VAL A 331 8.99 -10.74 5.14
CA VAL A 331 10.07 -11.14 6.06
C VAL A 331 11.07 -12.08 5.37
N GLY A 332 12.37 -11.84 5.53
CA GLY A 332 13.45 -12.62 4.90
C GLY A 332 14.47 -13.15 5.91
N THR A 333 15.38 -12.30 6.37
CA THR A 333 16.44 -12.67 7.33
C THR A 333 15.90 -13.32 8.60
N ALA A 334 14.83 -12.78 9.18
CA ALA A 334 14.25 -13.33 10.40
C ALA A 334 13.57 -14.68 10.19
N LEU A 335 12.98 -14.94 9.01
CA LEU A 335 12.49 -16.27 8.63
C LEU A 335 13.64 -17.29 8.60
N GLY A 336 14.80 -16.91 8.06
CA GLY A 336 15.97 -17.80 8.04
C GLY A 336 16.52 -18.13 9.43
N ARG A 337 16.40 -17.19 10.38
CA ARG A 337 16.92 -17.36 11.74
C ARG A 337 15.96 -18.08 12.68
N LYS A 338 14.68 -17.73 12.61
CA LYS A 338 13.65 -18.16 13.55
C LYS A 338 12.69 -19.20 12.97
N GLY A 339 12.79 -19.49 11.67
CA GLY A 339 11.81 -20.29 10.96
C GLY A 339 10.44 -19.60 10.87
N VAL A 340 9.41 -20.39 10.56
CA VAL A 340 8.03 -19.92 10.36
C VAL A 340 7.44 -19.26 11.61
N ARG A 341 7.93 -19.61 12.81
CA ARG A 341 7.50 -19.04 14.09
C ARG A 341 7.64 -17.52 14.18
N VAL A 342 8.52 -16.90 13.38
CA VAL A 342 8.65 -15.43 13.33
C VAL A 342 7.32 -14.74 13.01
N PHE A 343 6.47 -15.36 12.19
CA PHE A 343 5.20 -14.76 11.80
C PHE A 343 4.20 -14.74 12.96
N GLU A 344 4.16 -15.81 13.75
CA GLU A 344 3.37 -15.91 14.98
C GLU A 344 3.89 -14.94 16.05
N GLU A 345 5.21 -14.83 16.23
CA GLU A 345 5.80 -13.86 17.17
C GLU A 345 5.46 -12.40 16.80
N ILE A 346 5.46 -12.08 15.50
CA ILE A 346 5.03 -10.77 15.02
C ILE A 346 3.53 -10.57 15.29
N GLU A 347 2.68 -11.56 15.00
CA GLU A 347 1.24 -11.51 15.27
C GLU A 347 0.93 -11.28 16.75
N GLU A 348 1.53 -12.08 17.62
CA GLU A 348 1.39 -11.99 19.07
C GLU A 348 1.80 -10.60 19.57
N GLY A 349 2.95 -10.10 19.10
CA GLY A 349 3.41 -8.75 19.45
C GLY A 349 2.52 -7.62 18.90
N LEU A 350 1.62 -7.92 17.96
CA LEU A 350 0.59 -6.99 17.48
C LEU A 350 -0.69 -7.03 18.31
N ASN A 351 -0.88 -7.98 19.23
CA ASN A 351 -2.07 -8.12 20.08
C ASN A 351 -3.39 -8.10 19.27
N GLY A 352 -3.44 -8.82 18.15
CA GLY A 352 -4.64 -8.88 17.29
C GLY A 352 -4.87 -7.66 16.40
N ALA A 353 -3.91 -6.74 16.31
CA ALA A 353 -4.04 -5.47 15.58
C ALA A 353 -3.91 -5.57 14.04
N TRP A 354 -4.09 -6.75 13.44
CA TRP A 354 -4.16 -6.92 11.96
C TRP A 354 -5.19 -5.99 11.31
N PHE A 355 -6.25 -5.71 12.05
CA PHE A 355 -7.43 -4.96 11.62
C PHE A 355 -7.24 -3.44 11.57
N HIS A 356 -6.02 -2.93 11.74
CA HIS A 356 -5.69 -1.54 11.36
C HIS A 356 -5.75 -1.28 9.84
N GLY A 357 -6.41 -2.11 9.04
CA GLY A 357 -6.80 -1.77 7.65
C GLY A 357 -8.15 -1.06 7.56
N VAL A 358 -9.09 -1.33 8.47
CA VAL A 358 -10.42 -0.68 8.45
C VAL A 358 -10.33 0.70 9.09
N ARG A 359 -9.67 0.82 10.24
CA ARG A 359 -9.59 2.08 10.99
C ARG A 359 -8.96 3.23 10.20
N PRO A 360 -7.80 3.11 9.52
CA PRO A 360 -7.24 4.18 8.70
C PRO A 360 -8.03 4.43 7.42
N THR A 361 -8.73 3.43 6.89
CA THR A 361 -9.59 3.61 5.70
C THR A 361 -10.85 4.38 6.06
N VAL A 362 -11.49 4.03 7.18
CA VAL A 362 -12.60 4.80 7.78
C VAL A 362 -12.10 6.18 8.18
N GLN A 363 -10.93 6.31 8.78
CA GLN A 363 -10.35 7.60 9.14
C GLN A 363 -10.09 8.48 7.91
N ARG A 364 -9.54 7.92 6.82
CA ARG A 364 -9.36 8.63 5.54
C ARG A 364 -10.69 9.03 4.90
N PHE A 365 -11.71 8.19 5.02
CA PHE A 365 -13.06 8.48 4.51
C PHE A 365 -13.73 9.58 5.34
N LEU A 366 -13.68 9.50 6.67
CA LEU A 366 -14.21 10.52 7.58
C LEU A 366 -13.44 11.84 7.53
N SER A 367 -12.16 11.82 7.14
CA SER A 367 -11.40 13.05 6.87
C SER A 367 -11.56 13.53 5.42
N SER A 368 -12.41 12.90 4.60
CA SER A 368 -12.57 13.26 3.19
C SER A 368 -13.56 14.39 2.98
N ARG A 369 -13.32 15.20 1.94
CA ARG A 369 -14.24 16.27 1.53
C ARG A 369 -15.62 15.73 1.15
N THR A 370 -15.69 14.53 0.58
CA THR A 370 -16.95 13.90 0.15
C THR A 370 -17.84 13.55 1.34
N GLN A 371 -17.27 13.04 2.43
CA GLN A 371 -18.03 12.71 3.63
C GLN A 371 -18.57 13.96 4.33
N HIS A 372 -17.79 15.06 4.38
CA HIS A 372 -18.28 16.33 4.92
C HIS A 372 -19.50 16.84 4.15
N TRP A 373 -19.45 16.84 2.81
CA TRP A 373 -20.61 17.24 1.98
C TRP A 373 -21.81 16.31 2.14
N LEU A 374 -21.59 15.02 2.33
CA LEU A 374 -22.66 14.04 2.53
C LEU A 374 -23.37 14.26 3.88
N ILE A 375 -22.61 14.48 4.96
CA ILE A 375 -23.19 14.80 6.27
C ILE A 375 -23.94 16.12 6.22
N LEU A 376 -23.36 17.14 5.57
CA LEU A 376 -24.00 18.44 5.38
C LEU A 376 -25.36 18.31 4.67
N ALA A 377 -25.41 17.53 3.59
CA ALA A 377 -26.66 17.25 2.88
C ALA A 377 -27.69 16.50 3.74
N LEU A 378 -27.24 15.53 4.55
CA LEU A 378 -28.10 14.79 5.47
C LEU A 378 -28.68 15.69 6.56
N ILE A 379 -27.89 16.61 7.13
CA ILE A 379 -28.35 17.59 8.13
C ILE A 379 -29.43 18.50 7.53
N ILE A 380 -29.21 19.04 6.33
CA ILE A 380 -30.19 19.90 5.65
C ILE A 380 -31.51 19.14 5.42
N LEU A 381 -31.39 17.88 5.00
CA LEU A 381 -32.54 17.04 4.71
C LEU A 381 -33.31 16.64 5.98
N ASP A 382 -32.62 16.40 7.11
CA ASP A 382 -33.24 16.16 8.42
C ASP A 382 -33.99 17.41 8.92
N VAL A 383 -33.36 18.59 8.85
CA VAL A 383 -34.01 19.86 9.20
C VAL A 383 -35.25 20.12 8.34
N ALA A 384 -35.19 19.84 7.04
CA ALA A 384 -36.34 19.96 6.16
C ALA A 384 -37.49 19.02 6.56
N GLY A 385 -37.16 17.79 6.99
CA GLY A 385 -38.13 16.83 7.52
C GLY A 385 -38.83 17.34 8.79
N ILE A 386 -38.06 17.88 9.74
CA ILE A 386 -38.59 18.47 10.99
C ILE A 386 -39.51 19.66 10.67
N LEU A 387 -39.07 20.58 9.82
CA LEU A 387 -39.87 21.74 9.42
C LEU A 387 -41.15 21.32 8.71
N SER A 388 -41.09 20.28 7.88
CA SER A 388 -42.26 19.73 7.19
C SER A 388 -43.28 19.17 8.18
N ASP A 389 -42.84 18.40 9.19
CA ASP A 389 -43.73 17.85 10.21
C ASP A 389 -44.39 18.94 11.06
N ILE A 390 -43.62 19.96 11.47
CA ILE A 390 -44.12 21.13 12.19
C ILE A 390 -45.16 21.88 11.34
N PHE A 391 -44.85 22.15 10.07
CA PHE A 391 -45.71 22.91 9.17
C PHE A 391 -47.01 22.17 8.87
N ILE A 392 -46.96 20.86 8.62
CA ILE A 392 -48.15 20.02 8.42
C ILE A 392 -48.97 19.99 9.70
N GLY A 393 -48.34 19.86 10.87
CA GLY A 393 -49.04 19.92 12.16
C GLY A 393 -49.78 21.23 12.38
N LEU A 394 -49.15 22.36 12.07
CA LEU A 394 -49.76 23.70 12.17
C LEU A 394 -50.93 23.87 11.19
N ILE A 395 -50.72 23.58 9.91
CA ILE A 395 -51.76 23.76 8.88
C ILE A 395 -52.97 22.87 9.15
N THR A 396 -52.76 21.60 9.50
CA THR A 396 -53.87 20.66 9.74
C THR A 396 -54.65 21.01 11.01
N CYS A 397 -53.98 21.62 12.00
CA CYS A 397 -54.62 22.21 13.16
C CYS A 397 -55.47 23.42 12.79
N GLU A 398 -54.94 24.36 12.01
CA GLU A 398 -55.63 25.60 11.62
C GLU A 398 -56.83 25.34 10.71
N LEU A 399 -56.71 24.38 9.79
CA LEU A 399 -57.80 23.96 8.89
C LEU A 399 -58.82 23.03 9.55
N GLY A 400 -58.59 22.57 10.79
CA GLY A 400 -59.47 21.61 11.48
C GLY A 400 -59.56 20.24 10.79
N ARG A 401 -58.56 19.85 10.00
CA ARG A 401 -58.55 18.62 9.16
C ARG A 401 -57.67 17.50 9.72
N ARG A 402 -57.51 17.44 11.05
CA ARG A 402 -56.60 16.48 11.72
C ARG A 402 -56.96 15.02 11.46
N ASP A 403 -58.24 14.73 11.20
CA ASP A 403 -58.75 13.36 11.04
C ASP A 403 -58.72 12.84 9.59
N GLU A 404 -58.18 13.62 8.64
CA GLU A 404 -58.06 13.17 7.25
C GLU A 404 -56.98 12.09 7.12
N VAL A 405 -57.30 10.99 6.43
CA VAL A 405 -56.44 9.80 6.30
C VAL A 405 -55.05 10.13 5.75
N TRP A 406 -54.95 11.11 4.83
CA TRP A 406 -53.67 11.52 4.28
C TRP A 406 -52.77 12.23 5.31
N VAL A 407 -53.35 12.94 6.29
CA VAL A 407 -52.58 13.61 7.35
C VAL A 407 -51.88 12.58 8.21
N GLY A 408 -52.60 11.52 8.61
CA GLY A 408 -52.03 10.39 9.35
C GLY A 408 -50.93 9.66 8.57
N ALA A 409 -51.17 9.39 7.28
CA ALA A 409 -50.19 8.71 6.42
C ALA A 409 -48.90 9.54 6.22
N VAL A 410 -49.03 10.86 6.00
CA VAL A 410 -47.89 11.76 5.83
C VAL A 410 -47.10 11.91 7.13
N ARG A 411 -47.79 12.08 8.28
CA ARG A 411 -47.13 12.15 9.59
C ARG A 411 -46.37 10.86 9.93
N HIS A 412 -46.98 9.70 9.72
CA HIS A 412 -46.30 8.42 9.92
C HIS A 412 -45.05 8.26 9.02
N SER A 413 -45.14 8.75 7.77
CA SER A 413 -44.00 8.76 6.85
C SER A 413 -42.87 9.68 7.34
N LEU A 414 -43.21 10.85 7.88
CA LEU A 414 -42.25 11.79 8.45
C LEU A 414 -41.59 11.25 9.73
N THR A 415 -42.34 10.58 10.61
CA THR A 415 -41.79 9.89 11.79
C THR A 415 -40.82 8.79 11.37
N THR A 416 -41.18 7.97 10.38
CA THR A 416 -40.32 6.90 9.86
C THR A 416 -39.04 7.48 9.24
N PHE A 417 -39.18 8.52 8.43
CA PHE A 417 -38.06 9.23 7.82
C PHE A 417 -37.10 9.81 8.87
N SER A 418 -37.67 10.42 9.91
CA SER A 418 -36.94 10.95 11.05
C SER A 418 -36.13 9.85 11.76
N LEU A 419 -36.72 8.70 12.04
CA LEU A 419 -36.00 7.57 12.64
C LEU A 419 -34.86 7.05 11.74
N VAL A 420 -35.08 7.00 10.42
CA VAL A 420 -34.04 6.61 9.45
C VAL A 420 -32.86 7.59 9.52
N MET A 421 -33.12 8.89 9.59
CA MET A 421 -32.07 9.90 9.75
C MET A 421 -31.28 9.69 11.05
N SER A 422 -31.95 9.48 12.17
CA SER A 422 -31.29 9.22 13.45
C SER A 422 -30.43 7.95 13.43
N CYS A 423 -30.87 6.88 12.75
CA CYS A 423 -30.05 5.69 12.52
C CYS A 423 -28.77 5.98 11.72
N ILE A 424 -28.87 6.82 10.68
CA ILE A 424 -27.71 7.21 9.85
C ILE A 424 -26.71 8.03 10.69
N PHE A 425 -27.18 8.95 11.53
CA PHE A 425 -26.31 9.72 12.42
C PHE A 425 -25.68 8.86 13.53
N MET A 426 -26.41 7.88 14.06
CA MET A 426 -25.84 6.90 14.99
C MET A 426 -24.73 6.07 14.34
N LEU A 427 -24.89 5.68 13.07
CA LEU A 427 -23.85 5.00 12.31
C LEU A 427 -22.63 5.90 12.09
N GLU A 428 -22.83 7.17 11.74
CA GLU A 428 -21.75 8.16 11.59
C GLU A 428 -20.98 8.38 12.90
N LEU A 429 -21.67 8.50 14.03
CA LEU A 429 -21.05 8.57 15.35
C LEU A 429 -20.22 7.33 15.66
N ALA A 430 -20.79 6.14 15.43
CA ALA A 430 -20.10 4.87 15.68
C ALA A 430 -18.83 4.75 14.83
N LEU A 431 -18.89 5.13 13.56
CA LEU A 431 -17.73 5.14 12.67
C LEU A 431 -16.68 6.17 13.11
N SER A 432 -17.10 7.34 13.61
CA SER A 432 -16.21 8.40 14.11
C SER A 432 -15.48 8.00 15.38
N VAL A 433 -16.20 7.41 16.35
CA VAL A 433 -15.60 6.85 17.57
C VAL A 433 -14.67 5.69 17.23
N PHE A 434 -15.04 4.84 16.28
CA PHE A 434 -14.17 3.76 15.80
C PHE A 434 -12.88 4.28 15.14
N ALA A 435 -12.98 5.34 14.33
CA ALA A 435 -11.83 5.94 13.65
C ALA A 435 -10.87 6.63 14.62
N ASP A 436 -11.36 7.49 15.50
CA ASP A 436 -10.51 8.31 16.38
C ASP A 436 -10.19 7.60 17.71
N GLY A 437 -10.94 6.57 18.08
CA GLY A 437 -10.76 5.82 19.33
C GLY A 437 -10.88 6.73 20.56
N LEU A 438 -10.04 6.50 21.58
CA LEU A 438 -10.05 7.30 22.83
C LEU A 438 -9.71 8.78 22.62
N ALA A 439 -9.10 9.15 21.48
CA ALA A 439 -8.82 10.55 21.17
C ALA A 439 -10.09 11.35 20.87
N TYR A 440 -11.17 10.69 20.41
CA TYR A 440 -12.46 11.31 20.14
C TYR A 440 -12.99 12.06 21.37
N PHE A 441 -12.84 11.46 22.55
CA PHE A 441 -13.37 11.99 23.81
C PHE A 441 -12.55 13.13 24.43
N LYS A 442 -11.45 13.56 23.78
CA LYS A 442 -10.66 14.70 24.26
C LYS A 442 -11.24 16.04 23.83
N ASP A 443 -12.01 16.06 22.76
CA ASP A 443 -12.65 17.27 22.25
C ASP A 443 -14.05 17.44 22.88
N ARG A 444 -14.22 18.52 23.63
CA ARG A 444 -15.46 18.81 24.35
C ARG A 444 -16.65 19.02 23.41
N LEU A 445 -16.43 19.60 22.22
CA LEU A 445 -17.50 19.87 21.26
C LEU A 445 -17.98 18.56 20.61
N ARG A 446 -17.05 17.65 20.30
CA ARG A 446 -17.39 16.31 19.77
C ARG A 446 -18.13 15.46 20.79
N CYS A 447 -17.74 15.51 22.06
CA CYS A 447 -18.47 14.81 23.12
C CYS A 447 -19.90 15.33 23.29
N PHE A 448 -20.09 16.65 23.20
CA PHE A 448 -21.41 17.25 23.28
C PHE A 448 -22.27 16.87 22.07
N ASP A 449 -21.71 16.91 20.86
CA ASP A 449 -22.41 16.44 19.65
C ASP A 449 -22.82 14.96 19.77
N ALA A 450 -21.92 14.09 20.24
CA ALA A 450 -22.19 12.68 20.51
C ALA A 450 -23.36 12.49 21.48
N PHE A 451 -23.40 13.26 22.57
CA PHE A 451 -24.48 13.25 23.54
C PHE A 451 -25.82 13.64 22.89
N VAL A 452 -25.84 14.69 22.07
CA VAL A 452 -27.02 15.14 21.33
C VAL A 452 -27.54 14.04 20.38
N ILE A 453 -26.65 13.32 19.68
CA ILE A 453 -27.03 12.21 18.78
C ILE A 453 -27.73 11.08 19.56
N VAL A 454 -27.09 10.66 20.66
CA VAL A 454 -27.54 9.51 21.46
C VAL A 454 -28.87 9.81 22.14
N VAL A 455 -29.01 11.01 22.73
CA VAL A 455 -30.27 11.42 23.37
C VAL A 455 -31.37 11.58 22.32
N GLY A 456 -31.10 12.21 21.18
CA GLY A 456 -32.08 12.36 20.09
C GLY A 456 -32.60 11.01 19.59
N PHE A 457 -31.70 10.06 19.30
CA PHE A 457 -32.07 8.72 18.89
C PHE A 457 -32.85 7.95 19.98
N GLY A 458 -32.47 8.13 21.24
CA GLY A 458 -33.17 7.55 22.38
C GLY A 458 -34.62 8.04 22.47
N VAL A 459 -34.88 9.33 22.23
CA VAL A 459 -36.25 9.84 22.23
C VAL A 459 -37.04 9.31 21.03
N ASP A 460 -36.46 9.25 19.84
CA ASP A 460 -37.13 8.72 18.64
C ASP A 460 -37.56 7.25 18.80
N LEU A 461 -36.80 6.46 19.58
CA LEU A 461 -37.16 5.09 19.95
C LEU A 461 -38.30 5.04 20.98
N LEU A 462 -38.33 5.99 21.91
CA LEU A 462 -39.28 6.04 23.03
C LEU A 462 -40.63 6.67 22.65
N GLU A 463 -40.70 7.40 21.54
CA GLU A 463 -41.96 7.92 20.96
C GLU A 463 -42.99 6.82 20.59
N HIS A 464 -42.65 5.55 20.75
CA HIS A 464 -43.62 4.44 20.70
C HIS A 464 -44.42 4.23 22.01
N GLY A 465 -44.24 5.02 23.08
CA GLY A 465 -44.94 4.74 24.33
C GLY A 465 -45.26 5.90 25.28
N VAL A 466 -44.43 6.92 25.42
CA VAL A 466 -44.65 7.94 26.48
C VAL A 466 -44.04 9.30 26.11
N ALA A 467 -44.86 10.35 26.29
CA ALA A 467 -44.54 11.78 26.46
C ALA A 467 -44.58 12.72 25.24
N GLU A 468 -45.73 13.40 25.07
CA GLU A 468 -45.87 14.65 24.30
C GLU A 468 -44.97 15.80 24.81
N GLU A 469 -44.41 15.69 26.03
CA GLU A 469 -43.59 16.76 26.64
C GLU A 469 -42.16 16.82 26.09
N ILE A 470 -41.64 15.77 25.45
CA ILE A 470 -40.24 15.69 25.01
C ILE A 470 -40.06 16.08 23.53
N ALA A 471 -41.15 16.18 22.75
CA ALA A 471 -41.09 16.53 21.32
C ALA A 471 -40.39 17.88 21.06
N SER A 472 -40.61 18.87 21.92
CA SER A 472 -39.94 20.17 21.82
C SER A 472 -38.42 20.10 22.07
N LEU A 473 -37.99 19.18 22.94
CA LEU A 473 -36.58 18.95 23.23
C LEU A 473 -35.87 18.25 22.07
N VAL A 474 -36.54 17.30 21.41
CA VAL A 474 -36.01 16.62 20.21
C VAL A 474 -35.70 17.61 19.11
N VAL A 475 -36.62 18.54 18.84
CA VAL A 475 -36.43 19.59 17.82
C VAL A 475 -35.20 20.45 18.16
N ILE A 476 -35.05 20.89 19.41
CA ILE A 476 -33.90 21.71 19.84
C ILE A 476 -32.58 20.93 19.68
N LEU A 477 -32.56 19.68 20.12
CA LEU A 477 -31.38 18.80 19.98
C LEU A 477 -31.02 18.56 18.52
N ARG A 478 -31.99 18.48 17.61
CA ARG A 478 -31.70 18.35 16.17
C ARG A 478 -31.26 19.66 15.53
N LEU A 479 -31.78 20.80 15.99
CA LEU A 479 -31.33 22.11 15.53
C LEU A 479 -29.89 22.43 15.95
N TRP A 480 -29.35 21.76 16.99
CA TRP A 480 -27.90 21.80 17.30
C TRP A 480 -27.02 21.45 16.09
N ARG A 481 -27.51 20.59 15.17
CA ARG A 481 -26.79 20.24 13.93
C ARG A 481 -26.46 21.43 13.06
N ILE A 482 -27.29 22.48 13.09
CA ILE A 482 -27.04 23.72 12.35
C ILE A 482 -25.86 24.49 12.97
N VAL A 483 -25.67 24.42 14.28
CA VAL A 483 -24.53 25.06 14.95
C VAL A 483 -23.23 24.35 14.56
N LYS A 484 -23.22 23.01 14.54
CA LYS A 484 -22.09 22.21 14.01
C LYS A 484 -21.72 22.63 12.58
N LEU A 485 -22.73 22.87 11.73
CA LEU A 485 -22.57 23.33 10.35
C LEU A 485 -21.92 24.72 10.26
N VAL A 486 -22.23 25.63 11.19
CA VAL A 486 -21.63 26.98 11.23
C VAL A 486 -20.17 26.94 11.69
N ASP A 487 -19.77 25.99 12.53
CA ASP A 487 -18.37 25.84 12.94
C ASP A 487 -17.49 25.19 11.85
N GLU A 488 -18.07 24.36 10.98
CA GLU A 488 -17.33 23.62 9.94
C GLU A 488 -17.12 24.45 8.64
N ILE A 489 -18.05 25.35 8.27
CA ILE A 489 -17.99 26.16 7.03
C ILE A 489 -16.83 27.19 6.96
N PRO A 490 -16.49 27.94 8.03
CA PRO A 490 -15.48 29.01 7.97
C PRO A 490 -14.08 28.49 7.65
N VAL A 491 -13.74 27.28 8.11
CA VAL A 491 -12.43 26.67 7.90
C VAL A 491 -12.21 26.36 6.42
N GLN A 492 -13.23 25.86 5.73
CA GLN A 492 -13.13 25.34 4.36
C GLN A 492 -13.23 26.44 3.28
N ALA A 493 -14.06 27.46 3.49
CA ALA A 493 -14.12 28.62 2.59
C ALA A 493 -12.82 29.43 2.61
N SER A 494 -12.12 29.47 3.76
CA SER A 494 -10.81 30.14 3.86
C SER A 494 -9.70 29.39 3.11
N GLU A 495 -9.70 28.05 3.13
CA GLU A 495 -8.74 27.23 2.38
C GLU A 495 -8.94 27.35 0.87
N GLN A 496 -10.19 27.24 0.39
CA GLN A 496 -10.49 27.43 -1.05
C GLN A 496 -10.10 28.82 -1.53
N THR A 497 -10.39 29.87 -0.74
CA THR A 497 -10.00 31.24 -1.08
C THR A 497 -8.48 31.41 -1.08
N GLY A 498 -7.77 30.71 -0.19
CA GLY A 498 -6.31 30.70 -0.13
C GLY A 498 -5.67 30.04 -1.35
N ASP A 499 -6.19 28.88 -1.77
CA ASP A 499 -5.66 28.15 -2.93
C ASP A 499 -5.96 28.88 -4.26
N LEU A 500 -7.17 29.44 -4.43
CA LEU A 500 -7.47 30.29 -5.58
C LEU A 500 -6.61 31.55 -5.62
N ARG A 501 -6.31 32.17 -4.46
CA ARG A 501 -5.41 33.33 -4.41
C ARG A 501 -3.99 32.96 -4.87
N ARG A 502 -3.48 31.82 -4.44
CA ARG A 502 -2.15 31.32 -4.87
C ARG A 502 -2.12 31.03 -6.36
N GLU A 503 -3.19 30.45 -6.91
CA GLU A 503 -3.29 30.18 -8.34
C GLU A 503 -3.36 31.47 -9.16
N ILE A 504 -4.11 32.49 -8.68
CA ILE A 504 -4.13 33.82 -9.30
C ILE A 504 -2.74 34.46 -9.26
N GLU A 505 -2.03 34.40 -8.13
CA GLU A 505 -0.68 34.96 -8.01
C GLU A 505 0.32 34.26 -8.95
N ASP A 506 0.23 32.95 -9.11
CA ASP A 506 1.11 32.19 -10.01
C ASP A 506 0.77 32.45 -11.49
N LEU A 507 -0.52 32.49 -11.83
CA LEU A 507 -0.98 32.89 -13.18
C LEU A 507 -0.55 34.30 -13.53
N GLU A 508 -0.64 35.26 -12.60
CA GLU A 508 -0.14 36.62 -12.81
C GLU A 508 1.38 36.65 -13.04
N LYS A 509 2.13 35.84 -12.29
CA LYS A 509 3.58 35.73 -12.46
C LYS A 509 3.93 35.16 -13.84
N GLN A 510 3.28 34.07 -14.25
CA GLN A 510 3.45 33.49 -15.58
C GLN A 510 3.07 34.48 -16.69
N ASN A 511 2.00 35.27 -16.50
CA ASN A 511 1.58 36.29 -17.47
C ASN A 511 2.61 37.44 -17.56
N ARG A 512 3.20 37.86 -16.43
CA ARG A 512 4.30 38.84 -16.41
C ARG A 512 5.53 38.31 -17.15
N ASP A 513 5.91 37.05 -16.90
CA ASP A 513 7.07 36.42 -17.54
C ASP A 513 6.86 36.23 -19.06
N LEU A 514 5.66 35.81 -19.48
CA LEU A 514 5.30 35.70 -20.89
C LEU A 514 5.31 37.06 -21.60
N ARG A 515 4.77 38.11 -20.96
CA ARG A 515 4.83 39.48 -21.51
C ARG A 515 6.27 39.97 -21.64
N ALA A 516 7.14 39.66 -20.68
CA ALA A 516 8.56 40.00 -20.75
C ALA A 516 9.29 39.23 -21.86
N GLN A 517 8.93 37.97 -22.11
CA GLN A 517 9.47 37.19 -23.23
C GLN A 517 8.99 37.74 -24.58
N ILE A 518 7.71 38.07 -24.72
CA ILE A 518 7.17 38.69 -25.94
C ILE A 518 7.86 40.05 -26.20
N ALA A 519 8.10 40.86 -25.17
CA ALA A 519 8.85 42.11 -25.32
C ALA A 519 10.31 41.91 -25.74
N ARG A 520 10.93 40.79 -25.36
CA ARG A 520 12.30 40.42 -25.78
C ARG A 520 12.39 39.90 -27.22
N TYR A 521 11.32 39.33 -27.76
CA TYR A 521 11.30 38.69 -29.08
C TYR A 521 10.34 39.35 -30.09
N GLY A 522 9.74 40.49 -29.75
CA GLY A 522 8.87 41.26 -30.64
C GLY A 522 9.63 41.88 -31.83
N PRO A 523 8.97 42.09 -33.00
CA PRO A 523 9.65 42.37 -34.25
C PRO A 523 10.35 43.74 -34.25
N ARG A 524 11.65 43.76 -34.56
CA ARG A 524 12.35 44.95 -35.07
C ARG A 524 11.97 45.15 -36.54
N SER A 525 10.84 45.79 -36.79
CA SER A 525 10.56 46.51 -38.05
C SER A 525 10.85 47.98 -37.77
N GLY A 526 11.70 48.72 -38.46
CA GLY A 526 12.34 48.56 -39.76
C GLY A 526 12.62 49.99 -40.22
N GLU A 527 13.71 50.59 -39.74
CA GLU A 527 14.25 51.84 -40.28
C GLU A 527 15.31 51.50 -41.31
N GLU A 528 14.94 51.48 -42.59
CA GLU A 528 15.85 51.84 -43.68
C GLU A 528 15.04 52.67 -44.68
N GLY A 529 15.21 53.99 -44.61
CA GLY A 529 14.75 54.90 -45.64
C GLY A 529 15.72 54.91 -46.83
N ARG A 530 15.18 55.16 -48.03
CA ARG A 530 15.66 56.22 -48.94
C ARG A 530 14.78 56.33 -50.18
N PHE A 531 14.21 57.53 -50.35
CA PHE A 531 14.19 58.37 -51.55
C PHE A 531 14.02 57.70 -52.92
N VAL A 532 12.91 58.03 -53.60
CA VAL A 532 12.95 58.64 -54.94
C VAL A 532 11.79 59.65 -55.07
N SER A 533 12.15 60.86 -55.48
CA SER A 533 11.28 62.01 -55.81
C SER A 533 10.75 61.95 -57.25
N ASP A 534 9.55 62.48 -57.44
CA ASP A 534 8.93 63.10 -58.63
C ASP A 534 9.56 62.87 -60.01
N SER A 535 8.76 62.27 -60.92
CA SER A 535 8.25 62.88 -62.18
C SER A 535 7.62 61.80 -63.07
#